data_AF-A0A7W1YSB9-F1
#
_entry.id   AF-A0A7W1YSB9-F1
#
_cell.length_a   1.000
_cell.length_b   1.000
_cell.length_c   1.000
_cell.angle_alpha   90.00
_cell.angle_beta   90.00
_cell.angle_gamma   90.00
#
_symmetry.space_group_name_H-M   'P 1'
#
loop_
_entity.id
_entity.type
_entity.pdbx_description
1 polymer ?
#
loop_
_entity_poly.entity_id
_entity_poly.type
_entity_poly.pdbx_seq_one_letter_code
_entity_poly.pdbx_strand_id
1 'polypeptide(L)'
;IATSTAAAPAAPAQVPARGFVISASGAVPPALARLKRGDRVDVAFTYVTALGTAPADWARADDIIGGAGLLLRNGRAVAQWKEERLAANGFVDARHPRTLIGRDREGDTWLVVIDGRQPGHSAGMTLDELTAFARRLGLVDALNLDGGGSTTMVVKGKIVNRPSDPIGPRPVSDAIVVLNR
;
A
#
# COMPACT_ATOMS: atom_id res chain seq x y z
N ILE A 1 -13.68 18.60 21.02
CA ILE A 1 -14.10 19.94 20.55
C ILE A 1 -13.57 20.06 19.13
N ALA A 2 -14.44 19.89 18.12
CA ALA A 2 -14.04 20.01 16.72
C ALA A 2 -14.17 21.49 16.30
N THR A 3 -13.08 22.09 15.82
CA THR A 3 -13.10 23.39 15.15
C THR A 3 -13.34 23.14 13.66
N SER A 4 -14.49 23.56 13.13
CA SER A 4 -14.71 23.60 11.69
C SER A 4 -14.20 24.93 11.12
N THR A 5 -13.44 24.85 10.03
CA THR A 5 -13.13 25.99 9.16
C THR A 5 -13.47 25.57 7.74
N ALA A 6 -14.54 26.14 7.19
CA ALA A 6 -14.88 26.03 5.78
C ALA A 6 -14.52 27.36 5.10
N ALA A 7 -13.48 27.36 4.26
CA ALA A 7 -13.24 28.45 3.29
C ALA A 7 -12.20 28.03 2.24
N ALA A 8 -12.42 28.46 0.99
CA ALA A 8 -11.52 28.33 -0.17
C ALA A 8 -10.13 28.95 0.08
N PRO A 9 -9.15 28.66 -0.81
CA PRO A 9 -7.91 27.97 -0.43
C PRO A 9 -7.30 28.58 0.84
N ALA A 10 -7.79 28.13 1.99
CA ALA A 10 -7.28 28.57 3.26
C ALA A 10 -5.88 27.96 3.49
N ALA A 11 -5.04 28.69 4.22
CA ALA A 11 -3.80 28.14 4.77
C ALA A 11 -4.05 26.75 5.40
N PRO A 12 -3.07 25.83 5.36
CA PRO A 12 -3.27 24.47 5.86
C PRO A 12 -3.85 24.50 7.27
N ALA A 13 -5.03 23.90 7.45
CA ALA A 13 -5.66 23.80 8.75
C ALA A 13 -4.74 22.99 9.68
N GLN A 14 -4.39 23.55 10.84
CA GLN A 14 -3.65 22.79 11.85
C GLN A 14 -4.54 21.68 12.41
N VAL A 15 -4.00 20.46 12.45
CA VAL A 15 -4.68 19.33 13.09
C VAL A 15 -4.65 19.55 14.61
N PRO A 16 -5.80 19.60 15.31
CA PRO A 16 -5.82 19.78 16.75
C PRO A 16 -5.15 18.60 17.48
N ALA A 17 -4.41 18.89 18.56
CA ALA A 17 -3.69 17.86 19.34
C ALA A 17 -4.57 16.73 19.88
N ARG A 18 -5.87 16.96 20.06
CA ARG A 18 -6.87 15.97 20.48
C ARG A 18 -8.12 16.07 19.61
N GLY A 19 -7.93 16.00 18.30
CA GLY A 19 -9.02 16.08 17.34
C GLY A 19 -8.58 15.64 15.96
N PHE A 20 -9.41 15.98 14.99
CA PHE A 20 -9.19 15.68 13.58
C PHE A 20 -9.63 16.89 12.76
N VAL A 21 -9.19 16.92 11.50
CA VAL A 21 -9.70 17.83 10.47
C VAL A 21 -10.52 16.99 9.51
N ILE A 22 -11.78 17.37 9.28
CA ILE A 22 -12.57 16.80 8.18
C ILE A 22 -12.33 17.68 6.96
N SER A 23 -11.66 17.11 5.95
CA SER A 23 -11.51 17.73 4.63
C SER A 23 -12.41 17.01 3.63
N ALA A 24 -13.14 17.77 2.82
CA ALA A 24 -13.99 17.24 1.75
C ALA A 24 -13.76 18.05 0.47
N SER A 25 -13.53 17.35 -0.64
CA SER A 25 -13.35 17.94 -1.98
C SER A 25 -14.44 17.43 -2.92
N GLY A 26 -14.87 18.26 -3.89
CA GLY A 26 -15.96 17.91 -4.80
C GLY A 26 -17.33 18.13 -4.17
N ALA A 27 -18.27 17.19 -4.36
CA ALA A 27 -19.61 17.28 -3.79
C ALA A 27 -19.57 17.05 -2.27
N VAL A 28 -19.61 18.12 -1.48
CA VAL A 28 -19.61 18.05 -0.02
C VAL A 28 -20.96 17.53 0.49
N PRO A 29 -21.00 16.46 1.30
CA PRO A 29 -22.24 15.96 1.90
C PRO A 29 -22.99 17.06 2.64
N PRO A 30 -24.33 17.18 2.48
CA PRO A 30 -25.12 18.21 3.16
C PRO A 30 -24.97 18.18 4.69
N ALA A 31 -24.70 17.01 5.28
CA ALA A 31 -24.41 16.87 6.70
C ALA A 31 -23.16 17.65 7.11
N LEU A 32 -22.07 17.59 6.32
CA LEU A 32 -20.85 18.36 6.59
C LEU A 32 -21.03 19.85 6.32
N ALA A 33 -21.76 20.21 5.26
CA ALA A 33 -22.00 21.60 4.89
C ALA A 33 -22.83 22.39 5.93
N ARG A 34 -23.58 21.69 6.79
CA ARG A 34 -24.42 22.30 7.84
C ARG A 34 -23.75 22.38 9.20
N LEU A 35 -22.55 21.81 9.37
CA LEU A 35 -21.84 21.82 10.65
C LEU A 35 -21.46 23.24 11.05
N LYS A 36 -21.76 23.59 12.30
CA LYS A 36 -21.41 24.85 12.95
C LYS A 36 -20.41 24.62 14.08
N ARG A 37 -19.73 25.69 14.48
CA ARG A 37 -18.88 25.65 15.67
C ARG A 37 -19.71 25.24 16.88
N GLY A 38 -19.22 24.25 17.63
CA GLY A 38 -19.89 23.72 18.83
C GLY A 38 -20.67 22.44 18.56
N ASP A 39 -20.91 22.08 17.30
CA ASP A 39 -21.55 20.81 16.97
C ASP A 39 -20.70 19.63 17.44
N ARG A 40 -21.37 18.63 18.02
CA ARG A 40 -20.75 17.34 18.32
C ARG A 40 -20.71 16.52 17.04
N VAL A 41 -19.51 16.02 16.72
CA VAL A 41 -19.28 15.11 15.60
C VAL A 41 -18.66 13.83 16.16
N ASP A 42 -19.36 12.72 16.00
CA ASP A 42 -18.83 11.39 16.27
C ASP A 42 -18.36 10.79 14.94
N VAL A 43 -17.13 10.27 14.91
CA VAL A 43 -16.53 9.64 13.72
C VAL A 43 -16.47 8.14 13.97
N ALA A 44 -17.09 7.37 13.08
CA ALA A 44 -17.02 5.92 13.07
C ALA A 44 -16.35 5.45 11.76
N PHE A 45 -15.45 4.48 11.89
CA PHE A 45 -14.82 3.82 10.75
C PHE A 45 -15.46 2.45 10.57
N THR A 46 -15.87 2.15 9.35
CA THR A 46 -16.39 0.83 8.97
C THR A 46 -15.58 0.32 7.80
N TYR A 47 -15.04 -0.89 7.92
CA TYR A 47 -14.34 -1.53 6.82
C TYR A 47 -15.34 -2.20 5.89
N VAL A 48 -15.31 -1.80 4.62
CA VAL A 48 -15.97 -2.54 3.55
C VAL A 48 -14.92 -3.47 2.95
N THR A 49 -15.16 -4.77 3.08
CA THR A 49 -14.18 -5.77 2.69
C THR A 49 -14.47 -6.35 1.32
N ALA A 50 -13.41 -6.79 0.66
CA ALA A 50 -13.48 -7.58 -0.55
C ALA A 50 -12.84 -8.96 -0.30
N LEU A 51 -13.01 -9.86 -1.28
CA LEU A 51 -12.27 -11.13 -1.35
C LEU A 51 -12.43 -12.02 -0.10
N GLY A 52 -13.63 -11.98 0.50
CA GLY A 52 -14.04 -12.85 1.60
C GLY A 52 -13.40 -12.56 2.95
N THR A 53 -12.78 -11.40 3.16
CA THR A 53 -12.35 -10.96 4.51
C THR A 53 -13.53 -10.41 5.31
N ALA A 54 -13.52 -10.52 6.64
CA ALA A 54 -14.54 -9.95 7.50
C ALA A 54 -14.11 -8.55 8.00
N PRO A 55 -15.02 -7.57 8.12
CA PRO A 55 -14.69 -6.26 8.70
C PRO A 55 -14.04 -6.36 10.09
N ALA A 56 -14.42 -7.37 10.88
CA ALA A 56 -13.82 -7.65 12.17
C ALA A 56 -12.34 -8.05 12.09
N ASP A 57 -11.89 -8.67 10.99
CA ASP A 57 -10.47 -8.97 10.76
C ASP A 57 -9.63 -7.70 10.63
N TRP A 58 -10.19 -6.69 9.96
CA TRP A 58 -9.54 -5.39 9.76
C TRP A 58 -9.59 -4.52 11.02
N ALA A 59 -10.71 -4.57 11.75
CA ALA A 59 -10.87 -3.83 13.01
C ALA A 59 -9.92 -4.30 14.13
N ARG A 60 -9.39 -5.53 14.02
CA ARG A 60 -8.40 -6.07 14.98
C ARG A 60 -6.94 -5.94 14.52
N ALA A 61 -6.69 -5.39 13.33
CA ALA A 61 -5.33 -5.27 12.81
C ALA A 61 -4.59 -4.16 13.57
N ASP A 62 -3.44 -4.48 14.15
CA ASP A 62 -2.58 -3.49 14.79
C ASP A 62 -1.88 -2.59 13.75
N ASP A 63 -1.46 -3.19 12.65
CA ASP A 63 -0.75 -2.54 11.54
C ASP A 63 -1.42 -2.87 10.20
N ILE A 64 -1.51 -1.88 9.32
CA ILE A 64 -2.06 -2.02 7.96
C ILE A 64 -1.13 -1.31 6.98
N ILE A 65 -0.73 -2.01 5.93
CA ILE A 65 -0.03 -1.43 4.79
C ILE A 65 -0.84 -1.61 3.51
N GLY A 66 -0.90 -0.55 2.71
CA GLY A 66 -1.50 -0.57 1.38
C GLY A 66 -0.49 -1.05 0.34
N GLY A 67 -0.98 -1.78 -0.66
CA GLY A 67 -0.22 -2.13 -1.85
C GLY A 67 -1.07 -1.93 -3.10
N ALA A 68 -0.51 -2.30 -4.25
CA ALA A 68 -1.21 -2.28 -5.53
C ALA A 68 -0.78 -3.50 -6.33
N GLY A 69 -1.75 -4.33 -6.70
CA GLY A 69 -1.54 -5.60 -7.36
C GLY A 69 -1.57 -6.74 -6.35
N LEU A 70 -2.75 -7.09 -5.83
CA LEU A 70 -2.92 -8.36 -5.13
C LEU A 70 -2.66 -9.49 -6.13
N LEU A 71 -1.63 -10.29 -5.92
CA LEU A 71 -1.17 -11.27 -6.90
C LEU A 71 -1.81 -12.64 -6.64
N LEU A 72 -1.80 -13.05 -5.38
CA LEU A 72 -2.35 -14.33 -4.94
C LEU A 72 -3.27 -14.13 -3.75
N ARG A 73 -4.39 -14.85 -3.78
CA ARG A 73 -5.32 -14.99 -2.66
C ARG A 73 -5.71 -16.45 -2.50
N ASN A 74 -5.45 -17.04 -1.34
CA ASN A 74 -5.75 -18.45 -1.06
C ASN A 74 -5.22 -19.42 -2.14
N GLY A 75 -4.00 -19.17 -2.63
CA GLY A 75 -3.31 -19.94 -3.66
C GLY A 75 -3.79 -19.69 -5.10
N ARG A 76 -4.77 -18.81 -5.30
CA ARG A 76 -5.32 -18.47 -6.62
C ARG A 76 -4.79 -17.13 -7.10
N ALA A 77 -4.41 -17.06 -8.37
CA ALA A 77 -4.02 -15.82 -9.02
C ALA A 77 -5.22 -14.88 -9.12
N VAL A 78 -5.00 -13.62 -8.75
CA VAL A 78 -5.93 -12.52 -9.04
C VAL A 78 -5.46 -11.89 -10.35
N ALA A 79 -6.32 -11.94 -11.35
CA ALA A 79 -5.98 -11.46 -12.69
C ALA A 79 -6.64 -10.09 -12.95
N GLN A 80 -5.99 -9.28 -13.80
CA GLN A 80 -6.54 -8.06 -14.40
C GLN A 80 -6.85 -6.91 -13.43
N TRP A 81 -6.75 -7.09 -12.10
CA TRP A 81 -6.81 -6.05 -11.06
C TRP A 81 -7.89 -4.99 -11.28
N LYS A 82 -9.05 -5.41 -11.78
CA LYS A 82 -10.14 -4.50 -12.18
C LYS A 82 -10.71 -3.76 -10.97
N GLU A 83 -10.85 -4.47 -9.86
CA GLU A 83 -11.30 -3.93 -8.57
C GLU A 83 -10.30 -2.90 -8.02
N GLU A 84 -9.01 -3.11 -8.24
CA GLU A 84 -7.94 -2.16 -7.89
C GLU A 84 -7.75 -1.06 -8.95
N ARG A 85 -8.48 -1.15 -10.07
CA ARG A 85 -8.46 -0.18 -11.19
C ARG A 85 -7.05 0.04 -11.75
N LEU A 86 -6.22 -0.99 -11.75
CA LEU A 86 -4.88 -0.95 -12.34
C LEU A 86 -5.00 -1.14 -13.85
N ALA A 87 -4.43 -0.22 -14.62
CA ALA A 87 -4.44 -0.25 -16.08
C ALA A 87 -3.09 -0.69 -16.64
N ALA A 88 -3.10 -1.30 -17.83
CA ALA A 88 -1.91 -1.57 -18.63
C ALA A 88 -1.38 -0.25 -19.22
N ASN A 89 -0.65 0.50 -18.41
CA ASN A 89 -0.05 1.79 -18.75
C ASN A 89 1.46 1.84 -18.40
N GLY A 90 2.10 0.67 -18.37
CA GLY A 90 3.47 0.46 -17.89
C GLY A 90 3.54 -0.05 -16.46
N PHE A 91 2.56 0.25 -15.59
CA PHE A 91 2.60 -0.27 -14.22
C PHE A 91 2.43 -1.80 -14.15
N VAL A 92 1.47 -2.33 -14.90
CA VAL A 92 1.10 -3.75 -14.89
C VAL A 92 1.98 -4.56 -15.86
N ASP A 93 2.14 -4.03 -17.07
CA ASP A 93 2.60 -4.73 -18.27
C ASP A 93 4.09 -4.47 -18.61
N ALA A 94 4.74 -3.49 -17.98
CA ALA A 94 6.18 -3.31 -18.11
C ALA A 94 6.96 -3.95 -16.95
N ARG A 95 8.21 -4.32 -17.26
CA ARG A 95 9.14 -4.85 -16.26
C ARG A 95 9.71 -3.74 -15.40
N HIS A 96 9.57 -3.90 -14.09
CA HIS A 96 10.10 -2.97 -13.10
C HIS A 96 10.75 -3.72 -11.94
N PRO A 97 11.64 -3.06 -11.17
CA PRO A 97 11.94 -3.50 -9.82
C PRO A 97 10.64 -3.61 -9.02
N ARG A 98 10.49 -4.66 -8.21
CA ARG A 98 9.27 -4.96 -7.46
C ARG A 98 9.60 -5.24 -6.00
N THR A 99 8.71 -4.84 -5.11
CA THR A 99 8.70 -5.27 -3.71
C THR A 99 7.43 -6.08 -3.48
N LEU A 100 7.54 -7.22 -2.80
CA LEU A 100 6.44 -8.14 -2.56
C LEU A 100 6.42 -8.54 -1.09
N ILE A 101 5.23 -8.54 -0.51
CA ILE A 101 4.94 -9.24 0.73
C ILE A 101 4.05 -10.44 0.42
N GLY A 102 4.30 -11.57 1.06
CA GLY A 102 3.44 -12.74 0.92
C GLY A 102 3.48 -13.65 2.12
N ARG A 103 2.63 -14.65 2.07
CA ARG A 103 2.53 -15.70 3.09
C ARG A 103 2.49 -17.06 2.41
N ASP A 104 3.24 -18.02 2.92
CA ASP A 104 3.21 -19.39 2.42
C ASP A 104 2.16 -20.26 3.14
N ARG A 105 2.19 -21.57 2.89
CA ARG A 105 1.29 -22.55 3.49
C ARG A 105 1.56 -22.81 4.97
N GLU A 106 2.80 -22.61 5.42
CA GLU A 106 3.22 -22.82 6.81
C GLU A 106 2.82 -21.61 7.67
N GLY A 107 2.56 -20.47 7.02
CA GLY A 107 2.14 -19.23 7.66
C GLY A 107 3.28 -18.23 7.78
N ASP A 108 4.47 -18.54 7.25
CA ASP A 108 5.61 -17.65 7.28
C ASP A 108 5.37 -16.45 6.38
N THR A 109 5.84 -15.29 6.84
CA THR A 109 5.78 -14.04 6.08
C THR A 109 7.05 -13.87 5.27
N TRP A 110 6.87 -13.67 3.97
CA TRP A 110 7.94 -13.44 3.01
C TRP A 110 7.97 -11.96 2.63
N LEU A 111 9.14 -11.35 2.75
CA LEU A 111 9.46 -10.05 2.16
C LEU A 111 10.47 -10.29 1.04
N VAL A 112 10.12 -9.86 -0.17
CA VAL A 112 10.88 -10.17 -1.38
C VAL A 112 11.09 -8.90 -2.19
N VAL A 113 12.31 -8.71 -2.69
CA VAL A 113 12.64 -7.64 -3.63
C VAL A 113 13.20 -8.22 -4.91
N ILE A 114 12.80 -7.62 -6.02
CA ILE A 114 13.26 -7.95 -7.37
C ILE A 114 13.95 -6.69 -7.92
N ASP A 115 15.25 -6.78 -8.20
CA ASP A 115 15.96 -5.70 -8.91
C ASP A 115 15.40 -5.52 -10.32
N GLY A 116 15.61 -4.37 -10.95
CA GLY A 116 15.15 -4.13 -12.33
C GLY A 116 15.72 -2.86 -12.95
N ARG A 117 15.40 -2.63 -14.23
CA ARG A 117 15.92 -1.51 -15.05
C ARG A 117 17.46 -1.47 -15.16
N GLN A 118 18.10 -2.64 -15.07
CA GLN A 118 19.56 -2.77 -15.05
C GLN A 118 20.02 -3.75 -16.13
N PRO A 119 20.39 -3.25 -17.33
CA PRO A 119 20.89 -4.08 -18.42
C PRO A 119 22.04 -4.99 -17.97
N GLY A 120 21.97 -6.28 -18.31
CA GLY A 120 22.97 -7.28 -17.92
C GLY A 120 22.87 -7.81 -16.48
N HIS A 121 22.00 -7.26 -15.63
CA HIS A 121 21.77 -7.73 -14.25
C HIS A 121 20.33 -8.18 -14.04
N SER A 122 19.38 -7.25 -14.13
CA SER A 122 17.96 -7.54 -13.98
C SER A 122 17.10 -6.58 -14.76
N ALA A 123 16.18 -7.13 -15.57
CA ALA A 123 15.15 -6.36 -16.24
C ALA A 123 14.01 -5.95 -15.28
N GLY A 124 13.83 -6.66 -14.17
CA GLY A 124 12.63 -6.58 -13.33
C GLY A 124 11.54 -7.54 -13.81
N MET A 125 10.33 -7.39 -13.27
CA MET A 125 9.16 -8.21 -13.60
C MET A 125 7.92 -7.37 -13.91
N THR A 126 7.09 -7.86 -14.82
CA THR A 126 5.68 -7.45 -14.94
C THR A 126 4.89 -7.99 -13.74
N LEU A 127 3.66 -7.55 -13.51
CA LEU A 127 2.85 -8.11 -12.42
C LEU A 127 2.46 -9.58 -12.67
N ASP A 128 2.26 -9.97 -13.93
CA ASP A 128 2.00 -11.37 -14.28
C ASP A 128 3.21 -12.27 -14.02
N GLU A 129 4.42 -11.79 -14.37
CA GLU A 129 5.68 -12.47 -14.06
C GLU A 129 5.90 -12.58 -12.54
N LEU A 130 5.62 -11.50 -11.81
CA LEU A 130 5.72 -11.48 -10.34
C LEU A 130 4.70 -12.45 -9.70
N THR A 131 3.49 -12.55 -10.26
CA THR A 131 2.46 -13.50 -9.82
C THR A 131 2.92 -14.95 -10.04
N ALA A 132 3.46 -15.25 -11.22
CA ALA A 132 4.02 -16.56 -11.51
C ALA A 132 5.21 -16.89 -10.58
N PHE A 133 6.07 -15.91 -10.31
CA PHE A 133 7.18 -16.04 -9.39
C PHE A 133 6.71 -16.30 -7.95
N ALA A 134 5.73 -15.55 -7.44
CA ALA A 134 5.14 -15.78 -6.12
C ALA A 134 4.57 -17.20 -5.97
N ARG A 135 3.91 -17.73 -7.01
CA ARG A 135 3.43 -19.13 -7.02
C ARG A 135 4.59 -20.12 -6.95
N ARG A 136 5.69 -19.85 -7.67
CA ARG A 136 6.89 -20.70 -7.67
C ARG A 136 7.59 -20.71 -6.32
N LEU A 137 7.54 -19.61 -5.58
CA LEU A 137 8.02 -19.53 -4.19
C LEU A 137 7.11 -20.29 -3.20
N GLY A 138 5.95 -20.81 -3.62
CA GLY A 138 5.03 -21.54 -2.76
C GLY A 138 4.07 -20.65 -1.96
N LEU A 139 4.05 -19.34 -2.24
CA LEU A 139 3.16 -18.39 -1.58
C LEU A 139 1.70 -18.70 -1.90
N VAL A 140 0.84 -18.53 -0.89
CA VAL A 140 -0.62 -18.67 -1.01
C VAL A 140 -1.33 -17.32 -1.00
N ASP A 141 -0.78 -16.34 -0.30
CA ASP A 141 -1.18 -14.94 -0.42
C ASP A 141 0.04 -14.12 -0.82
N ALA A 142 -0.13 -13.17 -1.72
CA ALA A 142 0.95 -12.30 -2.16
C ALA A 142 0.39 -10.97 -2.66
N LEU A 143 1.01 -9.88 -2.23
CA LEU A 143 0.66 -8.51 -2.59
C LEU A 143 1.92 -7.80 -3.09
N ASN A 144 1.81 -7.15 -4.24
CA ASN A 144 2.84 -6.21 -4.69
C ASN A 144 2.74 -4.90 -3.89
N LEU A 145 3.89 -4.42 -3.42
CA LEU A 145 4.08 -3.14 -2.74
C LEU A 145 4.68 -2.11 -3.71
N ASP A 146 5.06 -0.95 -3.20
CA ASP A 146 5.76 0.06 -4.01
C ASP A 146 7.05 -0.51 -4.63
N GLY A 147 7.30 -0.14 -5.88
CA GLY A 147 8.33 -0.71 -6.73
C GLY A 147 9.24 0.35 -7.35
N GLY A 148 9.90 0.00 -8.46
CA GLY A 148 10.81 0.92 -9.13
C GLY A 148 11.97 1.36 -8.23
N GLY A 149 12.32 2.64 -8.27
CA GLY A 149 13.41 3.21 -7.47
C GLY A 149 13.24 3.08 -5.96
N SER A 150 12.00 2.85 -5.50
CA SER A 150 11.69 2.60 -4.08
C SER A 150 12.09 1.21 -3.62
N THR A 151 12.32 0.25 -4.54
CA THR A 151 12.62 -1.15 -4.20
C THR A 151 13.98 -1.26 -3.51
N THR A 152 13.95 -1.35 -2.18
CA THR A 152 15.14 -1.44 -1.34
C THR A 152 14.87 -2.38 -0.17
N MET A 153 15.77 -3.34 0.05
CA MET A 153 15.77 -4.18 1.24
C MET A 153 17.05 -3.95 2.03
N VAL A 154 16.90 -3.70 3.33
CA VAL A 154 18.01 -3.55 4.27
C VAL A 154 17.98 -4.69 5.26
N VAL A 155 19.07 -5.45 5.35
CA VAL A 155 19.26 -6.51 6.33
C VAL A 155 20.47 -6.17 7.18
N LYS A 156 20.25 -6.06 8.50
CA LYS A 156 21.31 -5.74 9.48
C LYS A 156 22.11 -4.48 9.09
N GLY A 157 21.39 -3.42 8.69
CA GLY A 157 21.97 -2.13 8.31
C GLY A 157 22.66 -2.09 6.94
N LYS A 158 22.56 -3.16 6.14
CA LYS A 158 23.14 -3.21 4.79
C LYS A 158 22.06 -3.42 3.74
N ILE A 159 22.14 -2.65 2.66
CA ILE A 159 21.29 -2.90 1.48
C ILE A 159 21.72 -4.23 0.86
N VAL A 160 20.76 -5.13 0.62
CA VAL A 160 21.03 -6.48 0.09
C VAL A 160 20.60 -6.67 -1.36
N ASN A 161 19.96 -5.67 -1.97
CA ASN A 161 19.61 -5.64 -3.39
C ASN A 161 20.34 -4.50 -4.11
N ARG A 162 20.11 -4.31 -5.41
CA ARG A 162 20.69 -3.21 -6.19
C ARG A 162 19.60 -2.22 -6.60
N PRO A 163 19.41 -1.11 -5.85
CA PRO A 163 18.44 -0.07 -6.19
C PRO A 163 18.63 0.45 -7.62
N SER A 164 17.52 0.74 -8.30
CA SER A 164 17.56 1.08 -9.73
C SER A 164 17.89 2.54 -10.02
N ASP A 165 17.69 3.44 -9.06
CA ASP A 165 17.88 4.87 -9.29
C ASP A 165 19.38 5.23 -9.29
N PRO A 166 19.85 6.13 -10.18
CA PRO A 166 21.28 6.43 -10.34
C PRO A 166 21.97 6.98 -9.09
N ILE A 167 21.21 7.62 -8.20
CA ILE A 167 21.70 8.29 -6.99
C ILE A 167 21.59 7.39 -5.73
N GLY A 168 21.22 6.12 -5.88
CA GLY A 168 21.03 5.17 -4.78
C GLY A 168 19.57 4.96 -4.40
N PRO A 169 19.28 4.41 -3.20
CA PRO A 169 17.92 4.19 -2.72
C PRO A 169 17.09 5.48 -2.70
N ARG A 170 15.88 5.42 -3.25
CA ARG A 170 14.96 6.54 -3.20
C ARG A 170 14.40 6.71 -1.78
N PRO A 171 14.25 7.96 -1.28
CA PRO A 171 13.46 8.21 -0.07
C PRO A 171 12.01 7.75 -0.25
N VAL A 172 11.49 7.03 0.74
CA VAL A 172 10.11 6.49 0.76
C VAL A 172 9.32 7.08 1.93
N SER A 173 7.99 7.07 1.83
CA SER A 173 7.09 7.57 2.88
C SER A 173 6.95 6.62 4.07
N ASP A 174 7.07 5.32 3.81
CA ASP A 174 6.80 4.24 4.77
C ASP A 174 7.64 3.01 4.44
N ALA A 175 7.76 2.10 5.41
CA ALA A 175 8.51 0.85 5.28
C ALA A 175 7.95 -0.22 6.22
N ILE A 176 8.09 -1.49 5.83
CA ILE A 176 7.87 -2.63 6.73
C ILE A 176 9.18 -2.92 7.46
N VAL A 177 9.14 -2.92 8.78
CA VAL A 177 10.31 -3.19 9.63
C VAL A 177 10.06 -4.43 10.46
N VAL A 178 10.95 -5.41 10.36
CA VAL A 178 10.93 -6.60 11.21
C VAL A 178 11.78 -6.33 12.44
N LEU A 179 11.16 -6.32 13.61
CA LEU A 179 11.81 -6.12 14.89
C LEU A 179 11.89 -7.44 15.65
N ASN A 180 13.08 -7.79 16.15
CA ASN A 180 13.19 -8.84 17.15
C ASN A 180 12.64 -8.27 18.47
N ARG A 181 11.64 -8.95 19.04
CA ARG A 181 11.15 -8.70 20.40
C ARG A 181 11.85 -9.62 21.38
#